data_AF-A0A2P8ABG9-F1
#
_entry.id   AF-A0A2P8ABG9-F1
#
_cell.length_a   1.000
_cell.length_b   1.000
_cell.length_c   1.000
_cell.angle_alpha   90.00
_cell.angle_beta   90.00
_cell.angle_gamma   90.00
#
_symmetry.space_group_name_H-M   'P 1'
#
loop_
_entity.id
_entity.type
_entity.pdbx_description
1 polymer ?
#
loop_
_entity_poly.entity_id
_entity_poly.type
_entity_poly.pdbx_seq_one_letter_code
_entity_poly.pdbx_strand_id
1 'polypeptide(L)'
;MAPLVHTLRSAYLDSSHRYKYLLYYGHNSSPSQHSRNYVLYPQLLPVNLIMLLKTLLQTLVVSGLAAGVSIVEVLQSDPELSTTLDVLNRLPDIVRTVTNAPGLTVFAPTNAAWDRIFGPLNQGIPDLENRTNLLGEILRYHVLPSRLPTSAIDDRGVFRPTLLTNNFLTTVRPGQVIKALRVPTTPVSFNITSGAGSQSIITKADIPFDKGGVAHVLNRVLTIPALVNNTAVVSEPPFTNFTDALDQAGILDPFNEFTQSATVFAPSNPAFAAFGPLPSGDLLRRLLEYHIVDSRIIRSTDLRVGQLIPTKNGQTVRVTSVGREISFNNVKAGPLTIDVPIKNGVLYEIDQVLTPPGF
;
A
#
# COMPACT_ATOMS: atom_id res chain seq x y z
N MET A 1 53.02 15.92 10.94
CA MET A 1 52.33 17.13 11.44
C MET A 1 50.85 16.96 11.16
N ALA A 2 49.99 16.95 12.18
CA ALA A 2 48.55 16.75 12.04
C ALA A 2 47.86 18.00 11.47
N PRO A 3 46.80 17.87 10.65
CA PRO A 3 46.09 19.03 10.13
C PRO A 3 45.25 19.70 11.24
N LEU A 4 45.39 21.03 11.36
CA LEU A 4 44.54 21.87 12.18
C LEU A 4 43.11 21.85 11.62
N VAL A 5 42.15 21.31 12.39
CA VAL A 5 40.73 21.34 12.03
C VAL A 5 40.15 22.68 12.46
N HIS A 6 39.76 23.50 11.49
CA HIS A 6 39.06 24.76 11.73
C HIS A 6 37.55 24.53 11.74
N THR A 7 36.93 24.56 12.92
CA THR A 7 35.47 24.44 13.03
C THR A 7 34.85 25.82 13.14
N LEU A 8 34.17 26.27 12.08
CA LEU A 8 33.35 27.47 12.07
C LEU A 8 32.06 27.18 12.86
N ARG A 9 31.82 27.84 13.99
CA ARG A 9 30.62 27.59 14.82
C ARG A 9 29.57 28.70 14.81
N SER A 10 29.88 29.93 14.41
CA SER A 10 28.85 30.94 14.17
C SER A 10 29.36 32.12 13.33
N ALA A 11 28.48 32.67 12.51
CA ALA A 11 28.61 33.98 11.89
C ALA A 11 27.45 34.84 12.41
N TYR A 12 27.73 36.08 12.78
CA TYR A 12 26.68 37.05 13.09
C TYR A 12 26.95 38.36 12.34
N LEU A 13 25.86 39.03 11.96
CA LEU A 13 25.89 40.37 11.38
C LEU A 13 26.01 41.37 12.53
N ASP A 14 26.98 42.29 12.48
CA ASP A 14 26.94 43.45 13.36
C ASP A 14 26.01 44.54 12.80
N SER A 15 25.69 45.53 13.63
CA SER A 15 24.81 46.65 13.28
C SER A 15 25.32 47.54 12.13
N SER A 16 26.52 47.27 11.60
CA SER A 16 27.11 47.92 10.44
C SER A 16 27.15 47.02 9.19
N HIS A 17 26.41 45.90 9.18
CA HIS A 17 26.31 44.94 8.06
C HIS A 17 27.65 44.32 7.62
N ARG A 18 28.62 44.20 8.52
CA ARG A 18 29.91 43.53 8.23
C ARG A 18 29.95 42.16 8.91
N TYR A 19 30.37 41.15 8.15
CA TYR A 19 30.59 39.81 8.69
C TYR A 19 31.84 39.80 9.56
N LYS A 20 31.69 39.41 10.83
CA LYS A 20 32.81 39.06 11.70
C LYS A 20 32.82 37.56 11.95
N TYR A 21 33.99 36.96 11.79
CA TYR A 21 34.22 35.54 12.05
C TYR A 21 34.97 35.41 13.37
N LEU A 22 34.47 34.59 14.29
CA LEU A 22 35.24 34.12 15.44
C LEU A 22 35.85 32.76 15.10
N LEU A 23 37.17 32.73 15.02
CA LEU A 23 37.95 31.49 14.91
C LEU A 23 38.49 31.15 16.30
N TYR A 24 38.13 29.97 16.82
CA TYR A 24 38.71 29.42 18.04
C TYR A 24 39.72 28.32 17.69
N TYR A 25 40.89 28.36 18.35
CA TYR A 25 41.89 27.31 18.29
C TYR A 25 41.75 26.42 19.52
N GLY A 26 41.38 25.15 19.34
CA GLY A 26 41.36 24.17 20.41
C GLY A 26 42.67 23.40 20.46
N HIS A 27 43.45 23.55 21.54
CA HIS A 27 44.51 22.60 21.90
C HIS A 27 44.07 21.84 23.15
N ASN A 28 44.02 20.50 23.08
CA ASN A 28 43.75 19.63 24.22
C ASN A 28 44.94 19.65 25.20
N SER A 29 44.87 20.48 26.25
CA SER A 29 45.51 20.24 27.56
C SER A 29 45.39 21.46 28.50
N SER A 30 44.60 21.30 29.58
CA SER A 30 44.61 21.96 30.92
C SER A 30 44.61 23.51 31.06
N PRO A 31 44.01 24.08 32.13
CA PRO A 31 43.59 25.49 32.19
C PRO A 31 44.64 26.39 32.86
N SER A 32 45.13 27.39 32.13
CA SER A 32 45.71 28.59 32.74
C SER A 32 45.40 29.79 31.86
N GLN A 33 44.72 30.76 32.46
CA GLN A 33 44.39 32.08 31.93
C GLN A 33 45.57 32.70 31.17
N HIS A 34 45.29 33.40 30.07
CA HIS A 34 45.91 34.67 29.61
C HIS A 34 45.25 35.05 28.27
N SER A 35 44.18 35.85 28.30
CA SER A 35 43.56 36.40 27.08
C SER A 35 44.38 37.59 26.58
N ARG A 36 45.25 37.36 25.58
CA ARG A 36 45.86 38.44 24.80
C ARG A 36 44.92 38.84 23.68
N ASN A 37 44.39 40.06 23.76
CA ASN A 37 43.63 40.68 22.67
C ASN A 37 44.60 41.07 21.53
N TYR A 38 44.50 40.40 20.39
CA TYR A 38 45.18 40.82 19.16
C TYR A 38 44.18 41.61 18.29
N VAL A 39 44.41 42.91 18.16
CA VAL A 39 43.70 43.75 17.18
C VAL A 39 44.43 43.60 15.84
N LEU A 40 43.86 42.83 14.91
CA LEU A 40 44.36 42.76 13.54
C LEU A 40 43.84 43.97 12.76
N TYR A 41 44.76 44.82 12.31
CA TYR A 41 44.45 45.87 11.32
C TYR A 41 44.19 45.21 9.96
N PRO A 42 43.19 45.67 9.19
CA PRO A 42 42.94 45.14 7.86
C PRO A 42 44.06 45.58 6.92
N GLN A 43 44.94 44.65 6.55
CA GLN A 43 45.84 44.84 5.41
C GLN A 43 45.00 44.82 4.13
N LEU A 44 45.01 45.93 3.40
CA LEU A 44 44.39 46.06 2.08
C LEU A 44 45.11 45.11 1.11
N LEU A 45 44.51 43.96 0.83
CA LEU A 45 44.95 43.11 -0.27
C LEU A 45 44.55 43.78 -1.60
N PRO A 46 45.46 43.81 -2.60
CA PRO A 46 45.16 44.41 -3.90
C PRO A 46 43.99 43.68 -4.57
N VAL A 47 43.07 44.48 -5.13
CA VAL A 47 41.75 44.10 -5.66
C VAL A 47 41.79 43.00 -6.76
N ASN A 48 42.97 42.67 -7.28
CA ASN A 48 43.15 41.68 -8.35
C ASN A 48 43.30 40.22 -7.89
N LEU A 49 43.32 39.91 -6.58
CA LEU A 49 43.32 38.52 -6.11
C LEU A 49 41.90 37.98 -5.81
N ILE A 50 40.90 38.85 -5.64
CA ILE A 50 39.50 38.46 -5.39
C ILE A 50 38.82 37.97 -6.67
N MET A 51 39.29 38.39 -7.86
CA MET A 51 38.73 37.93 -9.13
C MET A 51 39.26 36.58 -9.62
N LEU A 52 40.42 36.11 -9.14
CA LEU A 52 40.91 34.77 -9.47
C LEU A 52 40.41 33.67 -8.53
N LEU A 53 39.86 34.02 -7.36
CA LEU A 53 39.18 33.06 -6.47
C LEU A 53 37.68 32.92 -6.76
N LYS A 54 37.08 33.88 -7.49
CA LYS A 54 35.67 33.80 -7.95
C LYS A 54 35.49 33.06 -9.28
N THR A 55 36.55 32.87 -10.06
CA THR A 55 36.51 32.14 -11.35
C THR A 55 37.17 30.76 -11.30
N LEU A 56 37.63 30.32 -10.12
CA LEU A 56 38.06 28.93 -9.86
C LEU A 56 37.22 28.25 -8.76
N LEU A 57 35.94 28.61 -8.69
CA LEU A 57 34.91 27.87 -7.93
C LEU A 57 33.71 27.50 -8.81
N GLN A 58 33.96 27.32 -10.11
CA GLN A 58 32.98 26.82 -11.09
C GLN A 58 33.65 25.75 -11.97
N THR A 59 34.04 24.63 -11.36
CA THR A 59 34.05 23.27 -11.93
C THR A 59 34.78 22.34 -10.97
N LEU A 60 34.20 22.18 -9.78
CA LEU A 60 34.17 20.85 -9.18
C LEU A 60 32.71 20.64 -8.78
N VAL A 61 31.89 20.35 -9.79
CA VAL A 61 30.73 19.49 -9.53
C VAL A 61 31.37 18.16 -9.13
N VAL A 62 31.72 18.05 -7.85
CA VAL A 62 31.65 16.76 -7.21
C VAL A 62 30.19 16.40 -7.43
N SER A 63 29.95 15.49 -8.37
CA SER A 63 28.74 14.70 -8.42
C SER A 63 28.71 13.87 -7.12
N GLY A 64 28.53 14.57 -6.00
CA GLY A 64 27.91 14.02 -4.83
C GLY A 64 26.52 13.72 -5.32
N LEU A 65 26.29 12.46 -5.65
CA LEU A 65 24.95 11.90 -5.59
C LEU A 65 24.41 12.40 -4.27
N ALA A 66 23.46 13.33 -4.29
CA ALA A 66 22.61 13.51 -3.12
C ALA A 66 22.01 12.12 -2.92
N ALA A 67 22.55 11.37 -1.95
CA ALA A 67 21.88 10.18 -1.47
C ALA A 67 20.52 10.71 -1.03
N GLY A 68 19.48 10.35 -1.76
CA GLY A 68 18.15 10.76 -1.35
C GLY A 68 17.81 10.05 -0.04
N VAL A 69 16.65 10.39 0.50
CA VAL A 69 16.22 9.83 1.77
C VAL A 69 15.77 8.40 1.52
N SER A 70 16.35 7.43 2.23
CA SER A 70 15.95 6.03 2.12
C SER A 70 14.56 5.80 2.75
N ILE A 71 13.86 4.72 2.39
CA ILE A 71 12.60 4.37 3.05
C ILE A 71 12.79 4.13 4.55
N VAL A 72 13.94 3.61 4.98
CA VAL A 72 14.25 3.39 6.40
C VAL A 72 14.30 4.73 7.13
N GLU A 73 14.97 5.74 6.55
CA GLU A 73 15.03 7.10 7.11
C GLU A 73 13.65 7.77 7.11
N VAL A 74 12.83 7.56 6.07
CA VAL A 74 11.43 8.03 6.05
C VAL A 74 10.66 7.46 7.25
N LEU A 75 10.71 6.15 7.47
CA LEU A 75 10.01 5.51 8.59
C LEU A 75 10.56 5.95 9.95
N GLN A 76 11.88 6.13 10.06
CA GLN A 76 12.54 6.62 11.28
C GLN A 76 12.14 8.06 11.65
N SER A 77 11.85 8.89 10.65
CA SER A 77 11.50 10.30 10.86
C SER A 77 10.11 10.51 11.47
N ASP A 78 9.24 9.50 11.45
CA ASP A 78 7.87 9.58 11.93
C ASP A 78 7.64 8.60 13.10
N PRO A 79 7.46 9.09 14.34
CA PRO A 79 7.21 8.23 15.50
C PRO A 79 5.98 7.32 15.37
N GLU A 80 5.00 7.68 14.53
CA GLU A 80 3.82 6.84 14.29
C GLU A 80 4.13 5.61 13.42
N LEU A 81 5.34 5.48 12.87
CA LEU A 81 5.75 4.39 11.98
C LEU A 81 6.78 3.45 12.61
N SER A 82 7.07 3.59 13.91
CA SER A 82 8.08 2.78 14.61
C SER A 82 7.80 1.28 14.52
N THR A 83 6.54 0.83 14.63
CA THR A 83 6.20 -0.59 14.49
C THR A 83 6.43 -1.09 13.06
N THR A 84 6.14 -0.27 12.05
CA THR A 84 6.43 -0.62 10.64
C THR A 84 7.92 -0.73 10.40
N LEU A 85 8.72 0.18 10.96
CA LEU A 85 10.18 0.13 10.90
C LEU A 85 10.73 -1.14 11.57
N ASP A 86 10.24 -1.48 12.77
CA ASP A 86 10.67 -2.66 13.51
C ASP A 86 10.35 -3.95 12.76
N VAL A 87 9.17 -4.05 12.14
CA VAL A 87 8.79 -5.20 11.31
C VAL A 87 9.67 -5.27 10.06
N LEU A 88 9.90 -4.13 9.39
CA LEU A 88 10.75 -4.06 8.20
C LEU A 88 12.20 -4.51 8.49
N ASN A 89 12.79 -4.05 9.60
CA ASN A 89 14.16 -4.39 9.99
C ASN A 89 14.37 -5.89 10.27
N ARG A 90 13.30 -6.63 10.58
CA ARG A 90 13.33 -8.09 10.76
C ARG A 90 13.31 -8.86 9.43
N LEU A 91 13.13 -8.17 8.30
CA LEU A 91 12.89 -8.76 6.98
C LEU A 91 13.94 -8.25 5.98
N PRO A 92 15.20 -8.74 6.07
CA PRO A 92 16.33 -8.19 5.32
C PRO A 92 16.18 -8.31 3.79
N ASP A 93 15.45 -9.31 3.32
CA ASP A 93 15.15 -9.50 1.90
C ASP A 93 14.18 -8.41 1.37
N ILE A 94 13.21 -7.99 2.18
CA ILE A 94 12.31 -6.89 1.86
C ILE A 94 13.08 -5.56 1.92
N VAL A 95 13.90 -5.33 2.95
CA VAL A 95 14.80 -4.15 3.03
C VAL A 95 15.63 -4.04 1.76
N ARG A 96 16.29 -5.12 1.35
CA ARG A 96 17.07 -5.16 0.10
C ARG A 96 16.22 -4.80 -1.12
N THR A 97 14.98 -5.27 -1.17
CA THR A 97 14.06 -4.97 -2.28
C THR A 97 13.69 -3.49 -2.30
N VAL A 98 13.27 -2.93 -1.16
CA VAL A 98 12.82 -1.53 -1.08
C VAL A 98 13.94 -0.50 -1.23
N THR A 99 15.18 -0.88 -0.92
CA THR A 99 16.36 -0.02 -1.12
C THR A 99 16.86 -0.03 -2.57
N ASN A 100 16.73 -1.14 -3.29
CA ASN A 100 17.38 -1.31 -4.60
C ASN A 100 16.44 -1.16 -5.80
N ALA A 101 15.16 -1.50 -5.68
CA ALA A 101 14.24 -1.43 -6.81
C ALA A 101 13.78 0.02 -7.07
N PRO A 102 13.79 0.48 -8.33
CA PRO A 102 13.34 1.82 -8.66
C PRO A 102 11.82 1.93 -8.69
N GLY A 103 11.31 3.13 -8.36
CA GLY A 103 9.91 3.49 -8.56
C GLY A 103 8.94 2.59 -7.81
N LEU A 104 9.22 2.24 -6.56
CA LEU A 104 8.29 1.49 -5.72
C LEU A 104 7.21 2.38 -5.11
N THR A 105 6.12 1.76 -4.66
CA THR A 105 5.22 2.35 -3.67
C THR A 105 5.22 1.53 -2.39
N VAL A 106 5.39 2.20 -1.25
CA VAL A 106 5.37 1.57 0.08
C VAL A 106 4.18 2.12 0.86
N PHE A 107 3.26 1.23 1.23
CA PHE A 107 2.19 1.54 2.17
C PHE A 107 2.70 1.26 3.59
N ALA A 108 2.85 2.29 4.41
CA ALA A 108 3.38 2.19 5.77
C ALA A 108 2.24 2.34 6.79
N PRO A 109 1.77 1.26 7.43
CA PRO A 109 0.74 1.37 8.46
C PRO A 109 1.26 2.13 9.69
N THR A 110 0.39 2.87 10.38
CA THR A 110 0.72 3.49 11.66
C THR A 110 0.82 2.46 12.79
N ASN A 111 1.41 2.82 13.92
CA ASN A 111 1.43 1.99 15.14
C ASN A 111 0.00 1.59 15.55
N ALA A 112 -0.93 2.55 15.54
CA ALA A 112 -2.35 2.29 15.81
C ALA A 112 -3.00 1.33 14.80
N ALA A 113 -2.49 1.27 13.56
CA ALA A 113 -2.95 0.30 12.57
C ALA A 113 -2.53 -1.13 12.95
N TRP A 114 -1.29 -1.29 13.41
CA TRP A 114 -0.77 -2.57 13.91
C TRP A 114 -1.46 -2.99 15.21
N ASP A 115 -1.69 -2.05 16.12
CA ASP A 115 -2.43 -2.29 17.37
C ASP A 115 -3.87 -2.74 17.13
N ARG A 116 -4.50 -2.41 15.99
CA ARG A 116 -5.83 -2.95 15.68
C ARG A 116 -5.81 -4.44 15.33
N ILE A 117 -4.73 -4.92 14.72
CA ILE A 117 -4.58 -6.33 14.39
C ILE A 117 -4.14 -7.14 15.61
N PHE A 118 -3.24 -6.57 16.42
CA PHE A 118 -2.58 -7.29 17.51
C PHE A 118 -3.03 -6.86 18.92
N GLY A 119 -3.79 -5.78 19.06
CA GLY A 119 -4.27 -5.24 20.34
C GLY A 119 -5.27 -6.14 21.07
N PRO A 120 -6.19 -6.86 20.39
CA PRO A 120 -6.95 -7.94 21.03
C PRO A 120 -6.09 -9.16 21.42
N LEU A 121 -4.86 -9.23 20.89
CA LEU A 121 -3.86 -10.28 21.15
C LEU A 121 -2.75 -9.78 22.12
N ASN A 122 -2.92 -8.63 22.79
CA ASN A 122 -1.90 -7.98 23.64
C ASN A 122 -1.54 -8.77 24.91
N GLN A 123 -0.80 -9.85 24.72
CA GLN A 123 0.23 -10.30 25.66
C GLN A 123 1.61 -10.02 25.06
N GLY A 124 1.86 -8.78 24.65
CA GLY A 124 3.04 -8.41 23.86
C GLY A 124 2.94 -8.97 22.45
N ILE A 125 4.04 -9.01 21.72
CA ILE A 125 4.13 -9.83 20.52
C ILE A 125 4.90 -11.10 20.90
N PRO A 126 4.28 -12.07 21.61
CA PRO A 126 4.96 -13.31 21.91
C PRO A 126 4.92 -14.14 20.63
N ASP A 127 6.10 -14.53 20.19
CA ASP A 127 6.34 -15.47 19.09
C ASP A 127 6.34 -14.87 17.65
N LEU A 128 7.02 -13.73 17.47
CA LEU A 128 7.42 -13.23 16.15
C LEU A 128 8.38 -14.17 15.41
N GLU A 129 9.18 -14.96 16.13
CA GLU A 129 10.20 -15.83 15.54
C GLU A 129 9.57 -16.95 14.70
N ASN A 130 8.47 -17.56 15.18
CA ASN A 130 7.72 -18.57 14.42
C ASN A 130 6.80 -18.00 13.32
N ARG A 131 6.62 -16.66 13.26
CA ARG A 131 5.70 -15.98 12.31
C ARG A 131 6.39 -15.04 11.32
N THR A 132 7.72 -15.05 11.27
CA THR A 132 8.53 -14.27 10.30
C THR A 132 8.02 -14.40 8.87
N ASN A 133 7.59 -15.59 8.46
CA ASN A 133 7.00 -15.83 7.15
C ASN A 133 5.74 -14.98 6.91
N LEU A 134 4.77 -14.98 7.84
CA LEU A 134 3.51 -14.25 7.64
C LEU A 134 3.73 -12.73 7.63
N LEU A 135 4.58 -12.19 8.51
CA LEU A 135 4.91 -10.77 8.50
C LEU A 135 5.61 -10.34 7.22
N GLY A 136 6.50 -11.19 6.70
CA GLY A 136 7.09 -11.01 5.37
C GLY A 136 6.02 -10.89 4.29
N GLU A 137 5.04 -11.79 4.27
CA GLU A 137 3.95 -11.74 3.28
C GLU A 137 3.03 -10.53 3.46
N ILE A 138 2.76 -10.12 4.70
CA ILE A 138 2.01 -8.90 4.99
C ILE A 138 2.76 -7.69 4.41
N LEU A 139 4.07 -7.54 4.69
CA LEU A 139 4.84 -6.43 4.13
C LEU A 139 4.96 -6.50 2.60
N ARG A 140 5.10 -7.67 2.00
CA ARG A 140 5.08 -7.81 0.53
C ARG A 140 3.76 -7.35 -0.08
N TYR A 141 2.65 -7.51 0.64
CA TYR A 141 1.35 -6.98 0.23
C TYR A 141 1.24 -5.45 0.37
N HIS A 142 2.09 -4.83 1.20
CA HIS A 142 2.18 -3.37 1.36
C HIS A 142 3.12 -2.69 0.37
N VAL A 143 3.86 -3.45 -0.45
CA VAL A 143 4.81 -2.89 -1.41
C VAL A 143 4.35 -3.19 -2.83
N LEU A 144 4.28 -2.16 -3.66
CA LEU A 144 3.99 -2.27 -5.08
C LEU A 144 5.32 -2.18 -5.85
N PRO A 145 5.57 -3.08 -6.82
CA PRO A 145 6.71 -3.00 -7.74
C PRO A 145 6.56 -1.88 -8.78
N SER A 146 5.79 -0.84 -8.48
CA SER A 146 5.47 0.26 -9.38
C SER A 146 5.06 1.51 -8.59
N ARG A 147 5.34 2.69 -9.15
CA ARG A 147 5.08 3.97 -8.52
C ARG A 147 3.61 4.37 -8.68
N LEU A 148 2.95 4.64 -7.57
CA LEU A 148 1.55 5.08 -7.48
C LEU A 148 1.45 6.33 -6.59
N PRO A 149 1.70 7.54 -7.11
CA PRO A 149 1.39 8.78 -6.40
C PRO A 149 -0.12 9.01 -6.36
N THR A 150 -0.61 9.89 -5.46
CA THR A 150 -2.05 10.20 -5.39
C THR A 150 -2.59 10.82 -6.67
N SER A 151 -1.76 11.56 -7.42
CA SER A 151 -2.12 12.12 -8.72
C SER A 151 -2.44 11.07 -9.80
N ALA A 152 -2.02 9.82 -9.59
CA ALA A 152 -2.34 8.70 -10.47
C ALA A 152 -3.53 7.86 -9.98
N ILE A 153 -4.20 8.27 -8.89
CA ILE A 153 -5.38 7.60 -8.33
C ILE A 153 -6.63 8.38 -8.75
N ASP A 154 -7.52 7.73 -9.48
CA ASP A 154 -8.79 8.29 -9.93
C ASP A 154 -9.99 7.79 -9.11
N ASP A 155 -11.17 8.29 -9.45
CA ASP A 155 -12.45 7.97 -8.81
C ASP A 155 -13.14 6.72 -9.39
N ARG A 156 -12.53 6.08 -10.39
CA ARG A 156 -12.98 4.80 -10.96
C ARG A 156 -12.30 3.62 -10.27
N GLY A 157 -11.11 3.85 -9.74
CA GLY A 157 -10.30 2.87 -9.02
C GLY A 157 -9.12 2.41 -9.85
N VAL A 158 -7.96 2.34 -9.20
CA VAL A 158 -6.69 1.95 -9.81
C VAL A 158 -6.20 0.67 -9.15
N PHE A 159 -6.03 -0.36 -9.96
CA PHE A 159 -5.55 -1.66 -9.51
C PHE A 159 -4.05 -1.79 -9.72
N ARG A 160 -3.33 -2.25 -8.69
CA ARG A 160 -1.89 -2.51 -8.79
C ARG A 160 -1.53 -3.84 -8.13
N PRO A 161 -0.71 -4.67 -8.80
CA PRO A 161 -0.12 -5.83 -8.14
C PRO A 161 0.84 -5.38 -7.05
N THR A 162 1.00 -6.21 -6.05
CA THR A 162 1.93 -6.06 -4.93
C THR A 162 3.09 -7.04 -5.11
N LEU A 163 4.07 -7.03 -4.20
CA LEU A 163 5.12 -8.04 -4.14
C LEU A 163 4.64 -9.39 -3.57
N LEU A 164 3.40 -9.48 -3.08
CA LEU A 164 2.84 -10.74 -2.58
C LEU A 164 2.59 -11.71 -3.73
N THR A 165 3.38 -12.78 -3.79
CA THR A 165 3.35 -13.79 -4.87
C THR A 165 3.31 -15.23 -4.35
N ASN A 166 3.28 -15.42 -3.04
CA ASN A 166 3.25 -16.73 -2.40
C ASN A 166 1.97 -17.50 -2.79
N ASN A 167 2.13 -18.66 -3.43
CA ASN A 167 1.03 -19.48 -3.96
C ASN A 167 0.03 -19.96 -2.88
N PHE A 168 0.47 -20.07 -1.63
CA PHE A 168 -0.42 -20.41 -0.53
C PHE A 168 -1.41 -19.28 -0.21
N LEU A 169 -1.03 -18.03 -0.49
CA LEU A 169 -1.79 -16.82 -0.17
C LEU A 169 -2.44 -16.16 -1.40
N THR A 170 -1.90 -16.37 -2.59
CA THR A 170 -2.46 -15.83 -3.83
C THR A 170 -2.16 -16.69 -5.05
N THR A 171 -3.17 -16.89 -5.89
CA THR A 171 -3.00 -17.45 -7.24
C THR A 171 -3.09 -16.37 -8.32
N VAL A 172 -3.43 -15.13 -7.94
CA VAL A 172 -3.45 -13.99 -8.85
C VAL A 172 -2.04 -13.69 -9.34
N ARG A 173 -1.91 -13.35 -10.63
CA ARG A 173 -0.64 -13.02 -11.28
C ARG A 173 -0.71 -11.63 -11.92
N PRO A 174 0.40 -10.88 -11.95
CA PRO A 174 1.75 -11.24 -11.50
C PRO A 174 1.97 -11.24 -9.98
N GLY A 175 1.00 -10.75 -9.21
CA GLY A 175 0.97 -10.79 -7.75
C GLY A 175 -0.40 -10.39 -7.24
N GLN A 176 -0.64 -10.51 -5.94
CA GLN A 176 -1.92 -10.11 -5.35
C GLN A 176 -2.14 -8.60 -5.50
N VAL A 177 -3.39 -8.18 -5.63
CA VAL A 177 -3.75 -6.82 -6.08
C VAL A 177 -4.44 -6.02 -4.98
N ILE A 178 -4.11 -4.72 -4.90
CA ILE A 178 -4.90 -3.71 -4.19
C ILE A 178 -5.73 -2.88 -5.17
N LYS A 179 -6.80 -2.26 -4.68
CA LYS A 179 -7.52 -1.18 -5.38
C LYS A 179 -7.31 0.13 -4.65
N ALA A 180 -6.78 1.13 -5.32
CA ALA A 180 -6.70 2.49 -4.80
C ALA A 180 -7.83 3.33 -5.39
N LEU A 181 -8.54 4.11 -4.58
CA LEU A 181 -9.69 4.89 -5.00
C LEU A 181 -9.62 6.31 -4.43
N ARG A 182 -9.78 7.31 -5.29
CA ARG A 182 -9.96 8.70 -4.87
C ARG A 182 -11.43 8.91 -4.49
N VAL A 183 -11.67 9.27 -3.24
CA VAL A 183 -13.01 9.55 -2.72
C VAL A 183 -13.20 11.07 -2.64
N PRO A 184 -14.24 11.64 -3.28
CA PRO A 184 -14.47 13.09 -3.33
C PRO A 184 -15.08 13.61 -2.02
N THR A 185 -14.38 13.42 -0.90
CA THR A 185 -14.67 14.03 0.41
C THR A 185 -14.00 15.39 0.55
N THR A 186 -14.29 16.10 1.64
CA THR A 186 -13.61 17.36 2.00
C THR A 186 -12.96 17.19 3.39
N PRO A 187 -11.62 17.08 3.49
CA PRO A 187 -10.64 16.99 2.41
C PRO A 187 -10.78 15.68 1.60
N VAL A 188 -10.22 15.64 0.39
CA VAL A 188 -10.21 14.45 -0.47
C VAL A 188 -9.52 13.29 0.25
N SER A 189 -10.14 12.12 0.23
CA SER A 189 -9.59 10.89 0.80
C SER A 189 -9.09 9.96 -0.30
N PHE A 190 -8.05 9.19 0.01
CA PHE A 190 -7.59 8.11 -0.85
C PHE A 190 -7.68 6.80 -0.07
N ASN A 191 -8.51 5.89 -0.57
CA ASN A 191 -8.79 4.62 0.08
C ASN A 191 -8.10 3.48 -0.67
N ILE A 192 -7.53 2.55 0.08
CA ILE A 192 -6.97 1.30 -0.41
C ILE A 192 -7.88 0.16 0.03
N THR A 193 -8.51 -0.52 -0.92
CA THR A 193 -9.25 -1.75 -0.68
C THR A 193 -8.30 -2.94 -0.73
N SER A 194 -8.39 -3.81 0.28
CA SER A 194 -7.62 -5.03 0.45
C SER A 194 -8.53 -6.23 0.74
N GLY A 195 -7.97 -7.36 1.17
CA GLY A 195 -8.74 -8.57 1.47
C GLY A 195 -9.92 -8.33 2.42
N ALA A 196 -10.97 -9.14 2.27
CA ALA A 196 -12.24 -8.98 2.98
C ALA A 196 -12.93 -7.63 2.76
N GLY A 197 -12.58 -6.91 1.69
CA GLY A 197 -13.14 -5.58 1.42
C GLY A 197 -12.62 -4.49 2.36
N SER A 198 -11.60 -4.80 3.19
CA SER A 198 -11.05 -3.87 4.18
C SER A 198 -10.55 -2.60 3.50
N GLN A 199 -11.09 -1.45 3.93
CA GLN A 199 -10.73 -0.13 3.46
C GLN A 199 -9.69 0.50 4.39
N SER A 200 -8.51 0.82 3.87
CA SER A 200 -7.47 1.57 4.55
C SER A 200 -7.40 2.98 3.96
N ILE A 201 -7.26 4.00 4.80
CA ILE A 201 -7.18 5.40 4.36
C ILE A 201 -5.73 5.85 4.38
N ILE A 202 -5.29 6.52 3.32
CA ILE A 202 -3.99 7.21 3.29
C ILE A 202 -4.10 8.48 4.15
N THR A 203 -3.36 8.53 5.26
CA THR A 203 -3.37 9.66 6.22
C THR A 203 -2.25 10.66 5.95
N LYS A 204 -1.12 10.21 5.42
CA LYS A 204 -0.02 11.05 4.90
C LYS A 204 0.39 10.48 3.55
N ALA A 205 0.37 11.29 2.51
CA ALA A 205 0.53 10.82 1.14
C ALA A 205 1.77 11.39 0.47
N ASP A 206 2.19 10.73 -0.60
CA ASP A 206 3.21 11.21 -1.55
C ASP A 206 4.57 11.55 -0.92
N ILE A 207 4.99 10.81 0.11
CA ILE A 207 6.28 11.00 0.76
C ILE A 207 7.38 10.42 -0.14
N PRO A 208 8.27 11.25 -0.72
CA PRO A 208 9.29 10.74 -1.62
C PRO A 208 10.39 10.00 -0.85
N PHE A 209 10.92 8.94 -1.46
CA PHE A 209 12.16 8.31 -1.02
C PHE A 209 13.03 7.94 -2.23
N ASP A 210 14.23 7.45 -1.95
CA ASP A 210 15.24 7.07 -2.93
C ASP A 210 14.72 6.25 -4.11
N LYS A 211 15.47 6.33 -5.23
CA LYS A 211 15.17 5.62 -6.48
C LYS A 211 13.79 5.96 -7.07
N GLY A 212 13.25 7.14 -6.76
CA GLY A 212 11.97 7.61 -7.27
C GLY A 212 10.76 6.94 -6.62
N GLY A 213 10.94 6.33 -5.44
CA GLY A 213 9.88 5.71 -4.68
C GLY A 213 8.90 6.72 -4.07
N VAL A 214 7.74 6.23 -3.67
CA VAL A 214 6.74 7.01 -2.93
C VAL A 214 6.15 6.20 -1.78
N ALA A 215 6.10 6.78 -0.60
CA ALA A 215 5.49 6.17 0.58
C ALA A 215 4.16 6.86 0.90
N HIS A 216 3.21 6.05 1.37
CA HIS A 216 1.91 6.49 1.86
C HIS A 216 1.67 5.87 3.24
N VAL A 217 1.32 6.69 4.21
CA VAL A 217 0.97 6.22 5.55
C VAL A 217 -0.48 5.79 5.60
N LEU A 218 -0.75 4.60 6.15
CA LEU A 218 -2.09 4.03 6.24
C LEU A 218 -2.59 3.98 7.69
N ASN A 219 -3.88 4.24 7.89
CA ASN A 219 -4.53 4.04 9.18
C ASN A 219 -4.84 2.57 9.51
N ARG A 220 -4.65 1.65 8.56
CA ARG A 220 -4.91 0.22 8.71
C ARG A 220 -3.83 -0.57 7.98
N VAL A 221 -3.50 -1.74 8.52
CA VAL A 221 -2.66 -2.72 7.84
C VAL A 221 -3.53 -3.39 6.77
N LEU A 222 -3.00 -3.52 5.55
CA LEU A 222 -3.68 -4.19 4.45
C LEU A 222 -3.88 -5.67 4.76
N THR A 223 -5.12 -6.13 4.62
CA THR A 223 -5.50 -7.52 4.87
C THR A 223 -5.13 -8.38 3.67
N ILE A 224 -4.35 -9.45 3.89
CA ILE A 224 -4.07 -10.43 2.83
C ILE A 224 -5.39 -11.08 2.39
N PRO A 225 -5.73 -11.06 1.09
CA PRO A 225 -6.92 -11.71 0.57
C PRO A 225 -6.99 -13.20 0.89
N ALA A 226 -8.12 -13.65 1.43
CA ALA A 226 -8.40 -15.05 1.69
C ALA A 226 -9.27 -15.67 0.59
N LEU A 227 -9.54 -16.97 0.68
CA LEU A 227 -10.55 -17.63 -0.16
C LEU A 227 -11.95 -17.09 0.12
N VAL A 228 -12.90 -17.39 -0.76
CA VAL A 228 -14.26 -16.84 -0.71
C VAL A 228 -14.99 -17.17 0.59
N ASN A 229 -14.86 -18.39 1.12
CA ASN A 229 -15.46 -18.81 2.39
C ASN A 229 -14.92 -18.02 3.59
N ASN A 230 -13.61 -17.85 3.69
CA ASN A 230 -13.02 -17.07 4.78
C ASN A 230 -13.37 -15.59 4.63
N THR A 231 -13.35 -15.07 3.40
CA THR A 231 -13.78 -13.70 3.10
C THR A 231 -15.23 -13.47 3.52
N ALA A 232 -16.12 -14.43 3.27
CA ALA A 232 -17.53 -14.34 3.64
C ALA A 232 -17.76 -14.19 5.14
N VAL A 233 -16.94 -14.85 5.97
CA VAL A 233 -17.05 -14.82 7.44
C VAL A 233 -16.58 -13.49 8.02
N VAL A 234 -15.49 -12.92 7.50
CA VAL A 234 -14.87 -11.70 8.06
C VAL A 234 -15.33 -10.40 7.39
N SER A 235 -16.21 -10.49 6.39
CA SER A 235 -16.82 -9.31 5.78
C SER A 235 -17.88 -8.70 6.70
N GLU A 236 -18.09 -7.39 6.58
CA GLU A 236 -19.09 -6.66 7.36
C GLU A 236 -20.08 -5.97 6.40
N PRO A 237 -21.31 -6.49 6.23
CA PRO A 237 -21.87 -7.69 6.86
C PRO A 237 -21.30 -9.01 6.28
N PRO A 238 -21.38 -10.14 7.02
CA PRO A 238 -20.99 -11.44 6.50
C PRO A 238 -22.00 -11.95 5.46
N PHE A 239 -21.53 -12.78 4.52
CA PHE A 239 -22.33 -13.37 3.44
C PHE A 239 -22.18 -14.90 3.36
N THR A 240 -22.18 -15.56 4.51
CA THR A 240 -21.92 -17.00 4.65
C THR A 240 -22.95 -17.91 3.97
N ASN A 241 -24.21 -17.49 3.81
CA ASN A 241 -25.25 -18.33 3.21
C ASN A 241 -24.88 -18.80 1.80
N PHE A 242 -24.24 -17.92 1.01
CA PHE A 242 -23.78 -18.27 -0.33
C PHE A 242 -22.67 -19.33 -0.28
N THR A 243 -21.72 -19.20 0.63
CA THR A 243 -20.60 -20.14 0.74
C THR A 243 -21.02 -21.49 1.33
N ASP A 244 -22.01 -21.49 2.23
CA ASP A 244 -22.63 -22.71 2.73
C ASP A 244 -23.39 -23.45 1.61
N ALA A 245 -24.06 -22.72 0.72
CA ALA A 245 -24.71 -23.31 -0.44
C ALA A 245 -23.69 -23.88 -1.46
N LEU A 246 -22.55 -23.20 -1.67
CA LEU A 246 -21.45 -23.72 -2.49
C LEU A 246 -20.89 -25.02 -1.94
N ASP A 247 -20.79 -25.12 -0.61
CA ASP A 247 -20.34 -26.33 0.08
C ASP A 247 -21.35 -27.48 -0.10
N GLN A 248 -22.64 -27.21 0.15
CA GLN A 248 -23.73 -28.19 -0.05
C GLN A 248 -23.82 -28.70 -1.50
N ALA A 249 -23.47 -27.86 -2.48
CA ALA A 249 -23.45 -28.24 -3.89
C ALA A 249 -22.15 -28.92 -4.35
N GLY A 250 -21.17 -29.11 -3.44
CA GLY A 250 -19.87 -29.70 -3.76
C GLY A 250 -19.03 -28.85 -4.71
N ILE A 251 -19.22 -27.52 -4.71
CA ILE A 251 -18.50 -26.57 -5.56
C ILE A 251 -17.31 -25.96 -4.81
N LEU A 252 -17.45 -25.75 -3.50
CA LEU A 252 -16.51 -24.96 -2.70
C LEU A 252 -15.09 -25.53 -2.71
N ASP A 253 -14.93 -26.82 -2.44
CA ASP A 253 -13.60 -27.47 -2.41
C ASP A 253 -12.91 -27.44 -3.78
N PRO A 254 -13.53 -27.90 -4.89
CA PRO A 254 -12.92 -27.76 -6.22
C PRO A 254 -12.59 -26.32 -6.59
N PHE A 255 -13.43 -25.35 -6.20
CA PHE A 255 -13.17 -23.94 -6.44
C PHE A 255 -11.94 -23.46 -5.67
N ASN A 256 -11.78 -23.87 -4.42
CA ASN A 256 -10.65 -23.47 -3.59
C ASN A 256 -9.32 -24.10 -4.02
N GLU A 257 -9.36 -25.34 -4.53
CA GLU A 257 -8.18 -26.10 -4.92
C GLU A 257 -7.67 -25.78 -6.34
N PHE A 258 -8.58 -25.71 -7.32
CA PHE A 258 -8.19 -25.71 -8.73
C PHE A 258 -8.36 -24.35 -9.43
N THR A 259 -9.15 -23.44 -8.87
CA THR A 259 -9.38 -22.13 -9.49
C THR A 259 -8.22 -21.19 -9.23
N GLN A 260 -7.50 -20.81 -10.28
CA GLN A 260 -6.38 -19.86 -10.19
C GLN A 260 -6.81 -18.40 -10.36
N SER A 261 -7.90 -18.16 -11.08
CA SER A 261 -8.46 -16.84 -11.32
C SER A 261 -9.97 -16.93 -11.46
N ALA A 262 -10.71 -16.05 -10.79
CA ALA A 262 -12.16 -15.98 -10.88
C ALA A 262 -12.73 -14.59 -10.64
N THR A 263 -13.93 -14.38 -11.15
CA THR A 263 -14.85 -13.33 -10.70
C THR A 263 -16.05 -14.02 -10.06
N VAL A 264 -16.32 -13.71 -8.80
CA VAL A 264 -17.42 -14.29 -8.03
C VAL A 264 -18.47 -13.22 -7.77
N PHE A 265 -19.72 -13.50 -8.15
CA PHE A 265 -20.88 -12.69 -7.80
C PHE A 265 -21.54 -13.32 -6.56
N ALA A 266 -21.18 -12.86 -5.36
CA ALA A 266 -21.68 -13.46 -4.12
C ALA A 266 -22.93 -12.71 -3.64
N PRO A 267 -24.12 -13.33 -3.60
CA PRO A 267 -25.27 -12.67 -3.02
C PRO A 267 -25.08 -12.47 -1.51
N SER A 268 -25.47 -11.29 -1.03
CA SER A 268 -25.52 -11.00 0.41
C SER A 268 -26.45 -11.96 1.15
N ASN A 269 -26.27 -12.12 2.47
CA ASN A 269 -27.17 -12.94 3.28
C ASN A 269 -28.66 -12.51 3.14
N PRO A 270 -29.01 -11.21 3.18
CA PRO A 270 -30.37 -10.75 2.89
C PRO A 270 -30.85 -11.10 1.47
N ALA A 271 -30.00 -10.97 0.45
CA ALA A 271 -30.32 -11.34 -0.92
C ALA A 271 -30.66 -12.82 -1.05
N PHE A 272 -29.85 -13.66 -0.41
CA PHE A 272 -30.00 -15.10 -0.40
C PHE A 272 -31.27 -15.54 0.34
N ALA A 273 -31.57 -14.90 1.48
CA ALA A 273 -32.79 -15.15 2.24
C ALA A 273 -34.06 -14.73 1.46
N ALA A 274 -33.99 -13.61 0.73
CA ALA A 274 -35.10 -13.10 -0.07
C ALA A 274 -35.42 -13.95 -1.30
N PHE A 275 -34.45 -14.73 -1.80
CA PHE A 275 -34.66 -15.66 -2.91
C PHE A 275 -35.65 -16.78 -2.58
N GLY A 276 -35.76 -17.16 -1.30
CA GLY A 276 -36.62 -18.24 -0.84
C GLY A 276 -35.95 -19.61 -0.86
N PRO A 277 -36.73 -20.71 -0.87
CA PRO A 277 -36.20 -22.06 -0.82
C PRO A 277 -35.29 -22.35 -2.01
N LEU A 278 -34.04 -22.73 -1.74
CA LEU A 278 -33.14 -23.19 -2.77
C LEU A 278 -33.63 -24.52 -3.39
N PRO A 279 -33.42 -24.74 -4.69
CA PRO A 279 -33.59 -26.07 -5.26
C PRO A 279 -32.54 -27.04 -4.68
N SER A 280 -32.65 -28.31 -5.00
CA SER A 280 -31.69 -29.35 -4.59
C SER A 280 -30.97 -29.96 -5.80
N GLY A 281 -29.89 -30.71 -5.52
CA GLY A 281 -29.15 -31.46 -6.52
C GLY A 281 -28.59 -30.60 -7.65
N ASP A 282 -28.72 -31.08 -8.88
CA ASP A 282 -28.15 -30.44 -10.07
C ASP A 282 -28.67 -29.01 -10.32
N LEU A 283 -29.92 -28.72 -9.92
CA LEU A 283 -30.48 -27.39 -10.07
C LEU A 283 -29.79 -26.37 -9.15
N LEU A 284 -29.47 -26.76 -7.91
CA LEU A 284 -28.68 -25.93 -7.00
C LEU A 284 -27.29 -25.68 -7.57
N ARG A 285 -26.64 -26.73 -8.07
CA ARG A 285 -25.31 -26.63 -8.66
C ARG A 285 -25.30 -25.66 -9.84
N ARG A 286 -26.26 -25.77 -10.77
CA ARG A 286 -26.39 -24.88 -11.93
C ARG A 286 -26.64 -23.43 -11.53
N LEU A 287 -27.49 -23.19 -10.52
CA LEU A 287 -27.76 -21.85 -9.98
C LEU A 287 -26.48 -21.22 -9.45
N LEU A 288 -25.71 -21.96 -8.64
CA LEU A 288 -24.51 -21.43 -7.99
C LEU A 288 -23.33 -21.28 -8.97
N GLU A 289 -23.17 -22.19 -9.94
CA GLU A 289 -22.17 -22.06 -11.02
C GLU A 289 -22.42 -20.81 -11.89
N TYR A 290 -23.67 -20.32 -11.97
CA TYR A 290 -23.98 -19.07 -12.67
C TYR A 290 -23.46 -17.80 -11.95
N HIS A 291 -23.08 -17.92 -10.68
CA HIS A 291 -22.47 -16.85 -9.90
C HIS A 291 -20.94 -16.81 -10.02
N ILE A 292 -20.34 -17.75 -10.76
CA ILE A 292 -18.88 -17.90 -10.86
C ILE A 292 -18.45 -17.71 -12.31
N VAL A 293 -17.44 -16.88 -12.52
CA VAL A 293 -16.72 -16.76 -13.78
C VAL A 293 -15.34 -17.37 -13.57
N ASP A 294 -15.08 -18.50 -14.22
CA ASP A 294 -13.79 -19.18 -14.12
C ASP A 294 -12.73 -18.54 -15.04
N SER A 295 -11.47 -18.68 -14.64
CA SER A 295 -10.26 -18.33 -15.41
C SER A 295 -10.14 -16.86 -15.81
N ARG A 296 -10.91 -15.96 -15.18
CA ARG A 296 -10.91 -14.53 -15.50
C ARG A 296 -11.14 -13.70 -14.25
N ILE A 297 -10.38 -12.61 -14.11
CA ILE A 297 -10.59 -11.57 -13.11
C ILE A 297 -11.07 -10.33 -13.87
N ILE A 298 -12.36 -10.05 -13.77
CA ILE A 298 -13.02 -8.89 -14.37
C ILE A 298 -13.25 -7.88 -13.26
N ARG A 299 -12.64 -6.71 -13.37
CA ARG A 299 -12.76 -5.62 -12.39
C ARG A 299 -13.77 -4.58 -12.87
N SER A 300 -14.21 -3.70 -11.97
CA SER A 300 -15.21 -2.68 -12.30
C SER A 300 -14.78 -1.77 -13.44
N THR A 301 -13.47 -1.51 -13.55
CA THR A 301 -12.87 -0.71 -14.61
C THR A 301 -12.83 -1.41 -15.97
N ASP A 302 -12.98 -2.73 -15.99
CA ASP A 302 -13.01 -3.54 -17.21
C ASP A 302 -14.43 -3.67 -17.79
N LEU A 303 -15.45 -3.33 -17.00
CA LEU A 303 -16.86 -3.53 -17.34
C LEU A 303 -17.36 -2.51 -18.37
N ARG A 304 -18.21 -2.97 -19.29
CA ARG A 304 -18.91 -2.13 -20.27
C ARG A 304 -20.40 -2.47 -20.28
N VAL A 305 -21.26 -1.45 -20.37
CA VAL A 305 -22.71 -1.67 -20.51
C VAL A 305 -22.99 -2.55 -21.74
N GLY A 306 -23.82 -3.56 -21.57
CA GLY A 306 -24.18 -4.53 -22.60
C GLY A 306 -23.18 -5.69 -22.76
N GLN A 307 -22.04 -5.68 -22.05
CA GLN A 307 -21.08 -6.77 -22.07
C GLN A 307 -21.73 -8.07 -21.57
N LEU A 308 -21.47 -9.17 -22.28
CA LEU A 308 -21.86 -10.52 -21.88
C LEU A 308 -20.65 -11.23 -21.26
N ILE A 309 -20.80 -11.70 -20.03
CA ILE A 309 -19.76 -12.36 -19.24
C ILE A 309 -20.11 -13.85 -19.13
N PRO A 310 -19.32 -14.76 -19.71
CA PRO A 310 -19.58 -16.20 -19.60
C PRO A 310 -19.34 -16.69 -18.17
N THR A 311 -20.28 -17.46 -17.65
CA THR A 311 -20.22 -18.06 -16.31
C THR A 311 -19.82 -19.54 -16.38
N LYS A 312 -19.48 -20.14 -15.24
CA LYS A 312 -19.11 -21.55 -15.11
C LYS A 312 -20.25 -22.50 -15.50
N ASN A 313 -21.49 -22.07 -15.31
CA ASN A 313 -22.69 -22.78 -15.76
C ASN A 313 -22.82 -22.85 -17.31
N GLY A 314 -22.07 -22.02 -18.06
CA GLY A 314 -22.09 -21.95 -19.52
C GLY A 314 -23.01 -20.86 -20.09
N GLN A 315 -23.93 -20.31 -19.28
CA GLN A 315 -24.72 -19.14 -19.66
C GLN A 315 -23.98 -17.83 -19.36
N THR A 316 -24.49 -16.71 -19.86
CA THR A 316 -23.86 -15.39 -19.72
C THR A 316 -24.63 -14.44 -18.82
N VAL A 317 -23.91 -13.75 -17.95
CA VAL A 317 -24.41 -12.58 -17.21
C VAL A 317 -24.19 -11.32 -18.04
N ARG A 318 -25.21 -10.48 -18.18
CA ARG A 318 -25.14 -9.21 -18.91
C ARG A 318 -24.86 -8.05 -17.96
N VAL A 319 -23.85 -7.25 -18.25
CA VAL A 319 -23.60 -5.98 -17.54
C VAL A 319 -24.68 -4.97 -17.96
N THR A 320 -25.52 -4.55 -17.02
CA THR A 320 -26.66 -3.66 -17.28
C THR A 320 -26.37 -2.21 -16.90
N SER A 321 -25.50 -1.96 -15.92
CA SER A 321 -25.04 -0.63 -15.53
C SER A 321 -23.57 -0.66 -15.12
N VAL A 322 -22.87 0.47 -15.32
CA VAL A 322 -21.51 0.73 -14.84
C VAL A 322 -21.39 2.18 -14.35
N GLY A 323 -20.39 2.48 -13.52
CA GLY A 323 -20.15 3.82 -12.98
C GLY A 323 -20.58 3.92 -11.53
N ARG A 324 -21.51 4.84 -11.21
CA ARG A 324 -22.01 5.03 -9.84
C ARG A 324 -22.71 3.78 -9.29
N GLU A 325 -23.32 3.00 -10.17
CA GLU A 325 -23.95 1.73 -9.85
C GLU A 325 -23.52 0.69 -10.90
N ILE A 326 -23.11 -0.48 -10.42
CA ILE A 326 -22.80 -1.63 -11.26
C ILE A 326 -23.95 -2.62 -11.11
N SER A 327 -24.45 -3.15 -12.23
CA SER A 327 -25.47 -4.18 -12.19
C SER A 327 -25.26 -5.25 -13.25
N PHE A 328 -25.70 -6.46 -12.91
CA PHE A 328 -25.57 -7.68 -13.65
C PHE A 328 -26.96 -8.31 -13.80
N ASN A 329 -27.48 -8.45 -15.02
CA ASN A 329 -28.88 -8.84 -15.26
C ASN A 329 -29.90 -7.99 -14.47
N ASN A 330 -29.62 -6.70 -14.28
CA ASN A 330 -30.37 -5.77 -13.43
C ASN A 330 -30.30 -6.04 -11.91
N VAL A 331 -29.54 -7.03 -11.46
CA VAL A 331 -29.18 -7.22 -10.05
C VAL A 331 -28.02 -6.28 -9.70
N LYS A 332 -28.13 -5.54 -8.60
CA LYS A 332 -27.15 -4.52 -8.26
C LYS A 332 -25.99 -5.15 -7.49
N ALA A 333 -24.79 -4.67 -7.76
CA ALA A 333 -23.64 -4.93 -6.92
C ALA A 333 -23.55 -3.86 -5.82
N GLY A 334 -23.27 -4.28 -4.58
CA GLY A 334 -23.23 -3.39 -3.42
C GLY A 334 -22.12 -2.34 -3.54
N PRO A 335 -22.36 -1.05 -3.24
CA PRO A 335 -21.41 0.03 -3.52
C PRO A 335 -20.08 -0.07 -2.73
N LEU A 336 -20.07 -0.79 -1.61
CA LEU A 336 -18.89 -0.95 -0.74
C LEU A 336 -18.21 -2.32 -0.85
N THR A 337 -18.79 -3.23 -1.63
CA THR A 337 -18.38 -4.64 -1.71
C THR A 337 -18.22 -5.14 -3.14
N ILE A 338 -18.00 -4.20 -4.07
CA ILE A 338 -17.45 -4.45 -5.39
C ILE A 338 -15.92 -4.50 -5.36
N ASP A 339 -15.35 -5.30 -6.27
CA ASP A 339 -13.91 -5.46 -6.44
C ASP A 339 -13.16 -5.92 -5.18
N VAL A 340 -13.80 -6.73 -4.34
CA VAL A 340 -13.17 -7.29 -3.15
C VAL A 340 -12.11 -8.30 -3.59
N PRO A 341 -10.82 -8.07 -3.32
CA PRO A 341 -9.79 -9.04 -3.66
C PRO A 341 -9.95 -10.31 -2.81
N ILE A 342 -9.90 -11.47 -3.47
CA ILE A 342 -9.82 -12.80 -2.85
C ILE A 342 -8.54 -13.51 -3.31
N LYS A 343 -8.12 -14.58 -2.63
CA LYS A 343 -6.88 -15.34 -2.91
C LYS A 343 -6.74 -15.66 -4.40
N ASN A 344 -7.83 -16.08 -5.03
CA ASN A 344 -7.89 -16.56 -6.40
C ASN A 344 -8.71 -15.68 -7.34
N GLY A 345 -8.89 -14.39 -7.03
CA GLY A 345 -9.68 -13.54 -7.91
C GLY A 345 -10.25 -12.28 -7.28
N VAL A 346 -11.45 -11.94 -7.75
CA VAL A 346 -12.21 -10.77 -7.30
C VAL A 346 -13.65 -11.17 -7.01
N LEU A 347 -14.23 -10.53 -5.99
CA LEU A 347 -15.60 -10.74 -5.57
C LEU A 347 -16.42 -9.45 -5.72
N TYR A 348 -17.65 -9.63 -6.17
CA TYR A 348 -18.72 -8.65 -6.17
C TYR A 348 -19.81 -9.17 -5.26
N GLU A 349 -20.09 -8.48 -4.17
CA GLU A 349 -21.32 -8.75 -3.45
C GLU A 349 -22.50 -8.18 -4.22
N ILE A 350 -23.59 -8.94 -4.31
CA ILE A 350 -24.80 -8.56 -5.04
C ILE A 350 -26.04 -8.63 -4.14
N ASP A 351 -27.04 -7.81 -4.46
CA ASP A 351 -28.24 -7.62 -3.64
C ASP A 351 -29.39 -8.59 -3.96
N GLN A 352 -29.23 -9.45 -4.97
CA GLN A 352 -30.15 -10.54 -5.32
C GLN A 352 -29.36 -11.76 -5.82
N VAL A 353 -29.97 -12.94 -5.75
CA VAL A 353 -29.43 -14.14 -6.40
C VAL A 353 -29.60 -14.00 -7.92
N LEU A 354 -28.52 -14.22 -8.68
CA LEU A 354 -28.57 -14.27 -10.14
C LEU A 354 -29.24 -15.57 -10.58
N THR A 355 -30.31 -15.46 -11.36
CA THR A 355 -30.97 -16.61 -11.97
C THR A 355 -30.48 -16.83 -13.41
N PRO A 356 -30.07 -18.06 -13.76
CA PRO A 356 -29.75 -18.40 -15.14
C PRO A 356 -30.99 -18.26 -16.05
N PRO A 357 -30.85 -17.85 -17.33
CA PRO A 357 -31.99 -17.80 -18.24
C PRO A 357 -32.78 -19.12 -18.32
N GLY A 358 -34.09 -19.04 -18.04
CA GLY A 358 -35.01 -20.19 -18.05
C GLY A 358 -35.03 -21.01 -16.76
N PHE A 359 -34.49 -20.48 -15.66
CA PHE A 359 -34.46 -21.10 -14.33
C PHE A 359 -35.81 -21.06 -13.60
#